data_AF-A0A845SN64-F1
#
_entry.id   AF-A0A845SN64-F1
#
_cell.length_a   1.000
_cell.length_b   1.000
_cell.length_c   1.000
_cell.angle_alpha   90.00
_cell.angle_beta   90.00
_cell.angle_gamma   90.00
#
_symmetry.space_group_name_H-M   'P 1'
#
loop_
_entity.id
_entity.type
_entity.pdbx_description
1 polymer ?
#
loop_
_entity_poly.entity_id
_entity_poly.type
_entity_poly.pdbx_seq_one_letter_code
_entity_poly.pdbx_strand_id
1 'polypeptide(L)'
;MPTRQSDDLHRQPPGQFILFTVTAAVSAALAAWSSAALALEVWVMFAGLIAWFTRPASWREGACAMICLWLGISLAAVSHVAMSALSPPLGALALPLVVFLVAILILGLRATRIVNNTLAWFLGMVTFHAAEMGLSPGTFAHLGGATAIGGFAGWACQAFHGYWAAARPLRGNGLAKPAAPRGNESNGADLG
;
A
#
# COMPACT_ATOMS: atom_id res chain seq x y z
N MET A 1 35.22 -12.91 13.51
CA MET A 1 34.13 -13.86 13.19
C MET A 1 33.09 -13.10 12.36
N PRO A 2 33.11 -13.19 11.01
CA PRO A 2 32.19 -12.45 10.15
C PRO A 2 30.84 -13.16 10.11
N THR A 3 29.76 -12.42 10.36
CA THR A 3 28.37 -12.87 10.34
C THR A 3 27.96 -13.22 8.91
N ARG A 4 27.81 -14.51 8.62
CA ARG A 4 27.32 -15.08 7.35
C ARG A 4 25.84 -14.76 7.03
N GLN A 5 25.28 -13.73 7.66
CA GLN A 5 23.84 -13.46 7.73
C GLN A 5 23.41 -12.22 6.91
N SER A 6 24.36 -11.49 6.31
CA SER A 6 24.08 -10.27 5.53
C SER A 6 23.82 -10.49 4.04
N ASP A 7 24.03 -11.70 3.51
CA ASP A 7 23.91 -11.97 2.06
C ASP A 7 22.55 -12.57 1.62
N ASP A 8 21.73 -13.06 2.56
CA ASP A 8 20.45 -13.72 2.23
C ASP A 8 19.24 -12.76 2.17
N LEU A 9 19.43 -11.46 2.44
CA LEU A 9 18.29 -10.56 2.67
C LEU A 9 17.60 -10.04 1.39
N HIS A 10 18.17 -10.13 0.19
CA HIS A 10 17.69 -9.32 -0.96
C HIS A 10 17.56 -9.97 -2.35
N ARG A 11 17.56 -11.31 -2.48
CA ARG A 11 17.18 -11.96 -3.76
C ARG A 11 15.81 -12.60 -3.68
N GLN A 12 14.77 -11.78 -3.82
CA GLN A 12 13.52 -12.27 -4.40
C GLN A 12 13.87 -12.90 -5.76
N PRO A 13 13.47 -14.15 -6.06
CA PRO A 13 13.79 -14.76 -7.34
C PRO A 13 13.22 -13.89 -8.46
N PRO A 14 13.97 -13.61 -9.55
CA PRO A 14 13.56 -12.68 -10.61
C PRO A 14 12.14 -12.95 -11.14
N GLY A 15 11.75 -14.24 -11.21
CA GLY A 15 10.42 -14.65 -11.64
C GLY A 15 9.28 -14.20 -10.71
N GLN A 16 9.50 -14.09 -9.41
CA GLN A 16 8.47 -13.62 -8.46
C GLN A 16 8.27 -12.11 -8.55
N PHE A 17 9.34 -11.36 -8.78
CA PHE A 17 9.28 -9.93 -9.04
C PHE A 17 8.56 -9.63 -10.37
N ILE A 18 8.90 -10.36 -11.44
CA ILE A 18 8.24 -10.22 -12.75
C ILE A 18 6.77 -10.58 -12.65
N LEU A 19 6.42 -11.69 -11.98
CA LEU A 19 5.03 -12.11 -11.83
C LEU A 19 4.21 -11.06 -11.08
N PHE A 20 4.72 -10.54 -9.96
CA PHE A 20 4.05 -9.47 -9.21
C PHE A 20 3.84 -8.22 -10.06
N THR A 21 4.87 -7.82 -10.82
CA THR A 21 4.82 -6.65 -11.70
C THR A 21 3.77 -6.83 -12.80
N VAL A 22 3.71 -8.00 -13.43
CA VAL A 22 2.72 -8.30 -14.48
C VAL A 22 1.31 -8.32 -13.89
N THR A 23 1.10 -8.96 -12.73
CA THR A 23 -0.23 -8.95 -12.10
C THR A 23 -0.67 -7.55 -11.69
N ALA A 24 0.24 -6.74 -11.15
CA ALA A 24 -0.04 -5.36 -10.81
C ALA A 24 -0.39 -4.53 -12.05
N ALA A 25 0.35 -4.71 -13.15
CA ALA A 25 0.10 -4.03 -14.42
C ALA A 25 -1.26 -4.42 -15.03
N VAL A 26 -1.63 -5.71 -15.01
CA VAL A 26 -2.92 -6.20 -15.49
C VAL A 26 -4.06 -5.66 -14.62
N SER A 27 -3.93 -5.71 -13.29
CA SER A 27 -4.92 -5.15 -12.37
C SER A 27 -5.09 -3.64 -12.58
N ALA A 28 -3.99 -2.90 -12.76
CA ALA A 28 -4.03 -1.47 -13.05
C ALA A 28 -4.69 -1.17 -14.41
N ALA A 29 -4.40 -1.96 -15.44
CA ALA A 29 -5.01 -1.79 -16.77
C ALA A 29 -6.53 -2.06 -16.75
N LEU A 30 -6.97 -3.13 -16.08
CA LEU A 30 -8.40 -3.42 -15.92
C LEU A 30 -9.11 -2.36 -15.10
N ALA A 31 -8.47 -1.86 -14.05
CA ALA A 31 -9.00 -0.77 -13.24
C ALA A 31 -9.12 0.51 -14.07
N ALA A 32 -8.09 0.87 -14.84
CA ALA A 32 -8.10 2.05 -15.71
C ALA A 32 -9.18 1.95 -16.78
N TRP A 33 -9.34 0.78 -17.40
CA TRP A 33 -10.42 0.53 -18.35
C TRP A 33 -11.80 0.66 -17.69
N SER A 34 -11.95 0.16 -16.47
CA SER A 34 -13.20 0.27 -15.70
C SER A 34 -13.51 1.72 -15.32
N SER A 35 -12.52 2.49 -14.85
CA SER A 35 -12.66 3.93 -14.59
C SER A 35 -13.03 4.70 -15.86
N ALA A 36 -12.38 4.41 -16.99
CA ALA A 36 -12.73 5.00 -18.27
C ALA A 36 -14.17 4.65 -18.70
N ALA A 37 -14.60 3.40 -18.50
CA ALA A 37 -15.96 2.96 -18.82
C ALA A 37 -17.04 3.63 -17.94
N LEU A 38 -16.70 3.97 -16.70
CA LEU A 38 -17.59 4.69 -15.77
C LEU A 38 -17.48 6.22 -15.89
N ALA A 39 -16.66 6.73 -16.82
CA ALA A 39 -16.32 8.16 -16.96
C ALA A 39 -15.73 8.78 -15.67
N LEU A 40 -14.98 7.99 -14.89
CA LEU A 40 -14.21 8.48 -13.76
C LEU A 40 -12.79 8.85 -14.18
N GLU A 41 -12.27 9.89 -13.55
CA GLU A 41 -10.89 10.34 -13.66
C GLU A 41 -9.91 9.20 -13.33
N VAL A 42 -9.17 8.72 -14.35
CA VAL A 42 -8.24 7.58 -14.22
C VAL A 42 -7.14 7.86 -13.17
N TRP A 43 -6.73 9.12 -13.00
CA TRP A 43 -5.73 9.50 -12.01
C TRP A 43 -6.22 9.35 -10.56
N VAL A 44 -7.51 9.57 -10.30
CA VAL A 44 -8.12 9.40 -8.96
C VAL A 44 -8.11 7.94 -8.55
N MET A 45 -8.31 7.04 -9.52
CA MET A 45 -8.18 5.60 -9.29
C MET A 45 -6.74 5.24 -8.92
N PHE A 46 -5.73 5.84 -9.56
CA PHE A 46 -4.34 5.63 -9.17
C PHE A 46 -4.05 6.09 -7.74
N ALA A 47 -4.68 7.17 -7.27
CA ALA A 47 -4.55 7.58 -5.87
C ALA A 47 -5.03 6.48 -4.90
N GLY A 48 -6.13 5.80 -5.21
CA GLY A 48 -6.60 4.64 -4.45
C GLY A 48 -5.62 3.45 -4.49
N LEU A 49 -5.11 3.13 -5.68
CA LEU A 49 -4.12 2.06 -5.85
C LEU A 49 -2.84 2.34 -5.04
N ILE A 50 -2.32 3.56 -5.11
CA ILE A 50 -1.13 4.00 -4.36
C ILE A 50 -1.40 3.93 -2.86
N ALA A 51 -2.55 4.42 -2.40
CA ALA A 51 -2.94 4.35 -1.00
C ALA A 51 -2.94 2.92 -0.49
N TRP A 52 -3.46 1.96 -1.27
CA TRP A 52 -3.45 0.55 -0.91
C TRP A 52 -2.03 -0.01 -0.75
N PHE A 53 -1.12 0.33 -1.65
CA PHE A 53 0.26 -0.16 -1.61
C PHE A 53 1.15 0.49 -0.55
N THR A 54 0.71 1.55 0.12
CA THR A 54 1.50 2.16 1.21
C THR A 54 1.73 1.24 2.41
N ARG A 55 0.86 0.24 2.63
CA ARG A 55 1.02 -0.79 3.67
C ARG A 55 0.67 -2.19 3.13
N PRO A 56 1.62 -2.85 2.44
CA PRO A 56 1.37 -4.16 1.83
C PRO A 56 1.43 -5.34 2.83
N ALA A 57 1.65 -5.08 4.12
CA ALA A 57 1.89 -6.12 5.12
C ALA A 57 0.64 -6.99 5.41
N SER A 58 -0.57 -6.44 5.31
CA SER A 58 -1.82 -7.20 5.47
C SER A 58 -3.02 -6.52 4.83
N TRP A 59 -4.05 -7.30 4.48
CA TRP A 59 -5.32 -6.77 3.93
C TRP A 59 -6.00 -5.77 4.88
N ARG A 60 -5.87 -5.98 6.20
CA ARG A 60 -6.38 -5.08 7.24
C ARG A 60 -5.69 -3.72 7.17
N GLU A 61 -4.37 -3.73 6.98
CA GLU A 61 -3.60 -2.50 6.88
C GLU A 61 -3.87 -1.73 5.58
N GLY A 62 -4.08 -2.43 4.45
CA GLY A 62 -4.54 -1.82 3.20
C GLY A 62 -5.92 -1.18 3.35
N ALA A 63 -6.86 -1.85 4.03
CA ALA A 63 -8.18 -1.28 4.33
C ALA A 63 -8.07 -0.06 5.26
N CYS A 64 -7.23 -0.10 6.30
CA CYS A 64 -6.97 1.08 7.14
C CYS A 64 -6.36 2.24 6.34
N ALA A 65 -5.47 1.98 5.38
CA ALA A 65 -4.92 3.00 4.49
C ALA A 65 -6.01 3.62 3.60
N MET A 66 -6.96 2.83 3.11
CA MET A 66 -8.09 3.33 2.33
C MET A 66 -9.03 4.21 3.16
N ILE A 67 -9.28 3.82 4.41
CA ILE A 67 -10.04 4.67 5.34
C ILE A 67 -9.31 5.99 5.57
N CYS A 68 -7.98 5.98 5.77
CA CYS A 68 -7.19 7.21 5.89
C CYS A 68 -7.28 8.09 4.64
N LEU A 69 -7.30 7.48 3.45
CA LEU A 69 -7.48 8.21 2.19
C LEU A 69 -8.84 8.92 2.15
N TRP A 70 -9.93 8.22 2.46
CA TRP A 70 -11.28 8.81 2.48
C TRP A 70 -11.46 9.86 3.57
N LEU A 71 -10.83 9.67 4.73
CA LEU A 71 -10.79 10.70 5.77
C LEU A 71 -9.97 11.92 5.31
N GLY A 72 -8.88 11.72 4.56
CA GLY A 72 -8.13 12.80 3.92
C GLY A 72 -8.97 13.59 2.92
N ILE A 73 -9.77 12.92 2.08
CA ILE A 73 -10.72 13.58 1.17
C ILE A 73 -11.74 14.42 1.95
N SER A 74 -12.30 13.85 3.03
CA SER A 74 -13.22 14.57 3.91
C SER A 74 -12.57 15.80 4.56
N LEU A 75 -11.32 15.66 5.01
CA LEU A 75 -10.57 16.74 5.64
C LEU A 75 -10.26 17.87 4.65
N ALA A 76 -9.99 17.56 3.37
CA ALA A 76 -9.79 18.58 2.35
C ALA A 76 -11.07 19.35 2.00
N ALA A 77 -12.23 18.72 2.11
CA ALA A 77 -13.48 19.43 1.98
C ALA A 77 -13.70 20.42 3.15
N VAL A 78 -13.36 20.00 4.37
CA VAL A 78 -13.39 20.88 5.55
C VAL A 78 -12.38 22.02 5.41
N SER A 79 -11.16 21.75 4.93
CA SER A 79 -10.14 22.78 4.72
C SER A 79 -10.56 23.79 3.64
N HIS A 80 -11.25 23.34 2.59
CA HIS A 80 -11.80 24.22 1.56
C HIS A 80 -12.85 25.19 2.13
N VAL A 81 -13.76 24.70 2.99
CA VAL A 81 -14.74 25.55 3.68
C VAL A 81 -14.04 26.49 4.69
N ALA A 82 -13.06 26.00 5.42
CA ALA A 82 -12.28 26.83 6.33
C ALA A 82 -11.56 27.96 5.57
N MET A 83 -10.99 27.66 4.40
CA MET A 83 -10.31 28.64 3.56
C MET A 83 -11.26 29.73 3.05
N SER A 84 -12.49 29.39 2.64
CA SER A 84 -13.48 30.40 2.22
C SER A 84 -13.97 31.26 3.38
N ALA A 85 -14.09 30.70 4.59
CA ALA A 85 -14.45 31.44 5.80
C ALA A 85 -13.33 32.35 6.32
N LEU A 86 -12.06 31.93 6.16
CA LEU A 86 -10.89 32.71 6.60
C LEU A 86 -10.39 33.71 5.56
N SER A 87 -10.82 33.60 4.30
CA SER A 87 -10.43 34.52 3.23
C SER A 87 -10.81 36.00 3.51
N PRO A 88 -12.04 36.33 3.98
CA PRO A 88 -12.40 37.72 4.29
C PRO A 88 -11.55 38.41 5.36
N PRO A 89 -11.23 37.78 6.52
CA PRO A 89 -10.41 38.44 7.55
C PRO A 89 -8.89 38.37 7.32
N LEU A 90 -8.36 37.34 6.64
CA LEU A 90 -6.91 37.07 6.58
C LEU A 90 -6.29 37.22 5.18
N GLY A 91 -7.10 37.32 4.13
CA GLY A 91 -6.63 37.46 2.75
C GLY A 91 -5.59 36.39 2.39
N ALA A 92 -4.40 36.83 1.97
CA ALA A 92 -3.31 35.95 1.53
C ALA A 92 -2.76 35.00 2.61
N LEU A 93 -2.99 35.27 3.91
CA LEU A 93 -2.56 34.41 5.01
C LEU A 93 -3.51 33.23 5.28
N ALA A 94 -4.72 33.23 4.70
CA ALA A 94 -5.70 32.16 4.93
C ALA A 94 -5.17 30.78 4.49
N LEU A 95 -4.56 30.72 3.31
CA LEU A 95 -4.02 29.48 2.74
C LEU A 95 -2.89 28.86 3.59
N PRO A 96 -1.79 29.57 3.90
CA PRO A 96 -0.73 28.99 4.73
C PRO A 96 -1.20 28.62 6.13
N LEU A 97 -2.14 29.39 6.72
CA LEU A 97 -2.70 29.06 8.02
C LEU A 97 -3.52 27.76 8.00
N VAL A 98 -4.41 27.59 7.01
CA VAL A 98 -5.21 26.36 6.86
C VAL A 98 -4.30 25.16 6.61
N VAL A 99 -3.32 25.28 5.73
CA VAL A 99 -2.33 24.21 5.46
C VAL A 99 -1.56 23.85 6.74
N PHE A 100 -1.16 24.85 7.53
CA PHE A 100 -0.47 24.64 8.80
C PHE A 100 -1.32 23.87 9.82
N LEU A 101 -2.58 24.29 10.01
CA LEU A 101 -3.52 23.62 10.95
C LEU A 101 -3.79 22.17 10.53
N VAL A 102 -4.02 21.95 9.24
CA VAL A 102 -4.25 20.62 8.68
C VAL A 102 -3.00 19.75 8.80
N ALA A 103 -1.81 20.30 8.55
CA ALA A 103 -0.55 19.57 8.74
C ALA A 103 -0.37 19.14 10.20
N ILE A 104 -0.58 20.05 11.17
CA ILE A 104 -0.54 19.69 12.59
C ILE A 104 -1.51 18.56 12.91
N LEU A 105 -2.75 18.63 12.39
CA LEU A 105 -3.74 17.59 12.61
C LEU A 105 -3.27 16.23 12.06
N ILE A 106 -2.84 16.17 10.80
CA ILE A 106 -2.39 14.93 10.15
C ILE A 106 -1.15 14.36 10.85
N LEU A 107 -0.17 15.21 11.17
CA LEU A 107 1.03 14.77 11.87
C LEU A 107 0.73 14.37 13.32
N GLY A 108 -0.25 14.99 13.98
CA GLY A 108 -0.72 14.59 15.31
C GLY A 108 -1.42 13.24 15.30
N LEU A 109 -2.24 12.96 14.28
CA LEU A 109 -2.91 11.68 14.07
C LEU A 109 -1.94 10.52 13.82
N ARG A 110 -0.69 10.80 13.43
CA ARG A 110 0.39 9.80 13.32
C ARG A 110 0.64 9.07 14.65
N ALA A 111 0.35 9.68 15.79
CA ALA A 111 0.50 9.04 17.11
C ALA A 111 -0.51 7.90 17.34
N THR A 112 -1.55 7.77 16.50
CA THR A 112 -2.58 6.74 16.64
C THR A 112 -2.19 5.43 15.95
N ARG A 113 -2.56 4.29 16.54
CA ARG A 113 -2.18 2.96 16.02
C ARG A 113 -2.90 2.58 14.72
N ILE A 114 -4.07 3.18 14.46
CA ILE A 114 -4.99 2.76 13.39
C ILE A 114 -4.90 3.68 12.16
N VAL A 115 -4.82 5.01 12.35
CA VAL A 115 -4.81 5.99 11.25
C VAL A 115 -3.45 6.66 11.05
N ASN A 116 -2.36 5.95 11.37
CA ASN A 116 -0.99 6.45 11.32
C ASN A 116 -0.45 6.70 9.89
N ASN A 117 -1.24 6.42 8.86
CA ASN A 117 -0.81 6.50 7.47
C ASN A 117 -0.83 7.93 6.94
N THR A 118 0.18 8.71 7.33
CA THR A 118 0.36 10.10 6.90
C THR A 118 0.31 10.24 5.37
N LEU A 119 0.85 9.28 4.61
CA LEU A 119 0.89 9.37 3.14
C LEU A 119 -0.51 9.25 2.53
N ALA A 120 -1.34 8.31 3.02
CA ALA A 120 -2.72 8.17 2.56
C ALA A 120 -3.58 9.41 2.90
N TRP A 121 -3.38 10.01 4.07
CA TRP A 121 -4.05 11.26 4.44
C TRP A 121 -3.74 12.40 3.47
N PHE A 122 -2.45 12.65 3.20
CA PHE A 122 -2.04 13.70 2.27
C PHE A 122 -2.51 13.40 0.84
N LEU A 123 -2.40 12.15 0.41
CA LEU A 123 -2.85 11.73 -0.91
C LEU A 123 -4.35 12.00 -1.10
N GLY A 124 -5.17 11.73 -0.08
CA GLY A 124 -6.60 12.02 -0.11
C GLY A 124 -6.89 13.51 -0.23
N MET A 125 -6.15 14.34 0.51
CA MET A 125 -6.32 15.79 0.43
C MET A 125 -5.93 16.37 -0.92
N VAL A 126 -4.77 15.95 -1.45
CA VAL A 126 -4.30 16.37 -2.77
C VAL A 126 -5.30 15.92 -3.84
N THR A 127 -5.87 14.72 -3.71
CA THR A 127 -6.88 14.21 -4.63
C THR A 127 -8.14 15.08 -4.65
N PHE A 128 -8.62 15.53 -3.49
CA PHE A 128 -9.78 16.43 -3.47
C PHE A 128 -9.46 17.81 -4.06
N HIS A 129 -8.32 18.40 -3.70
CA HIS A 129 -7.95 19.72 -4.22
C HIS A 129 -7.60 19.71 -5.72
N ALA A 130 -6.94 18.65 -6.21
CA ALA A 130 -6.59 18.51 -7.62
C ALA A 130 -7.80 18.21 -8.52
N ALA A 131 -8.89 17.67 -7.94
CA ALA A 131 -10.13 17.50 -8.69
C ALA A 131 -10.77 18.84 -9.07
N GLU A 132 -10.47 19.94 -8.34
CA GLU A 132 -11.06 21.27 -8.53
C GLU A 132 -12.61 21.28 -8.59
N MET A 133 -13.24 20.18 -8.16
CA MET A 133 -14.68 19.99 -8.20
C MET A 133 -15.32 20.71 -7.01
N GLY A 134 -16.53 21.24 -7.22
CA GLY A 134 -17.29 21.88 -6.15
C GLY A 134 -17.59 20.93 -4.99
N LEU A 135 -17.84 21.50 -3.81
CA LEU A 135 -18.37 20.77 -2.64
C LEU A 135 -19.77 20.24 -2.96
N SER A 136 -19.84 19.00 -3.43
CA SER A 136 -21.08 18.29 -3.73
C SER A 136 -20.96 16.84 -3.24
N PRO A 137 -22.04 16.23 -2.70
CA PRO A 137 -22.07 14.80 -2.40
C PRO A 137 -21.69 13.93 -3.62
N GLY A 138 -22.01 14.40 -4.84
CA GLY A 138 -21.61 13.74 -6.08
C GLY A 138 -20.09 13.66 -6.26
N THR A 139 -19.36 14.71 -5.88
CA THR A 139 -17.88 14.73 -5.90
C THR A 139 -17.30 13.68 -4.98
N PHE A 140 -17.85 13.53 -3.77
CA PHE A 140 -17.41 12.49 -2.83
C PHE A 140 -17.69 11.08 -3.34
N ALA A 141 -18.88 10.85 -3.92
CA ALA A 141 -19.22 9.56 -4.52
C ALA A 141 -18.30 9.25 -5.72
N HIS A 142 -17.97 10.26 -6.53
CA HIS A 142 -17.08 10.12 -7.68
C HIS A 142 -15.64 9.81 -7.22
N LEU A 143 -15.07 10.61 -6.32
CA LEU A 143 -13.71 10.39 -5.81
C LEU A 143 -13.61 9.09 -4.99
N GLY A 144 -14.60 8.83 -4.14
CA GLY A 144 -14.70 7.60 -3.36
C GLY A 144 -14.82 6.36 -4.27
N GLY A 145 -15.65 6.43 -5.31
CA GLY A 145 -15.81 5.36 -6.29
C GLY A 145 -14.53 5.06 -7.05
N ALA A 146 -13.86 6.08 -7.61
CA ALA A 146 -12.59 5.89 -8.32
C ALA A 146 -11.51 5.31 -7.41
N THR A 147 -11.33 5.89 -6.22
CA THR A 147 -10.32 5.39 -5.26
C THR A 147 -10.64 3.98 -4.76
N ALA A 148 -11.92 3.63 -4.61
CA ALA A 148 -12.34 2.27 -4.25
C ALA A 148 -11.99 1.25 -5.35
N ILE A 149 -12.21 1.60 -6.63
CA ILE A 149 -11.81 0.75 -7.77
C ILE A 149 -10.29 0.52 -7.76
N GLY A 150 -9.51 1.58 -7.55
CA GLY A 150 -8.05 1.48 -7.43
C GLY A 150 -7.60 0.63 -6.23
N GLY A 151 -8.24 0.81 -5.08
CA GLY A 151 -7.99 0.00 -3.89
C GLY A 151 -8.34 -1.48 -4.10
N PHE A 152 -9.45 -1.77 -4.77
CA PHE A 152 -9.87 -3.13 -5.11
C PHE A 152 -8.88 -3.80 -6.08
N ALA A 153 -8.35 -3.07 -7.05
CA ALA A 153 -7.30 -3.56 -7.94
C ALA A 153 -6.01 -3.90 -7.17
N GLY A 154 -5.63 -3.05 -6.21
CA GLY A 154 -4.51 -3.32 -5.31
C GLY A 154 -4.73 -4.57 -4.44
N TRP A 155 -5.93 -4.74 -3.90
CA TRP A 155 -6.33 -5.94 -3.17
C TRP A 155 -6.28 -7.19 -4.05
N ALA A 156 -6.83 -7.13 -5.26
CA ALA A 156 -6.83 -8.24 -6.20
C ALA A 156 -5.39 -8.68 -6.51
N CYS A 157 -4.50 -7.74 -6.79
CA CYS A 157 -3.08 -8.01 -7.01
C CYS A 157 -2.44 -8.77 -5.83
N GLN A 158 -2.71 -8.33 -4.58
CA GLN A 158 -2.20 -9.00 -3.38
C GLN A 158 -2.83 -10.38 -3.16
N ALA A 159 -4.14 -10.51 -3.38
CA ALA A 159 -4.85 -11.77 -3.26
C ALA A 159 -4.27 -12.80 -4.24
N PHE A 160 -4.11 -12.43 -5.51
CA PHE A 160 -3.48 -13.28 -6.51
C PHE A 160 -2.09 -13.73 -6.07
N HIS A 161 -1.22 -12.81 -5.65
CA HIS A 161 0.13 -13.16 -5.19
C HIS A 161 0.09 -14.14 -4.00
N GLY A 162 -0.81 -13.93 -3.03
CA GLY A 162 -1.01 -14.83 -1.89
C GLY A 162 -1.47 -16.23 -2.31
N TYR A 163 -2.43 -16.33 -3.23
CA TYR A 163 -2.88 -17.61 -3.80
C TYR A 163 -1.74 -18.36 -4.51
N TRP A 164 -0.94 -17.67 -5.32
CA TRP A 164 0.18 -18.30 -6.05
C TRP A 164 1.34 -18.71 -5.13
N ALA A 165 1.57 -17.98 -4.04
CA ALA A 165 2.54 -18.37 -3.02
C ALA A 165 2.09 -19.65 -2.27
N ALA A 166 0.81 -19.77 -1.94
CA ALA A 166 0.23 -20.96 -1.33
C ALA A 166 0.13 -22.15 -2.30
N ALA A 167 -0.04 -21.89 -3.60
CA ALA A 167 -0.16 -22.91 -4.64
C ALA A 167 1.17 -23.49 -5.12
N ARG A 168 2.34 -23.04 -4.63
CA ARG A 168 3.61 -23.76 -4.88
C ARG A 168 3.61 -25.04 -4.04
N PRO A 169 3.43 -26.22 -4.65
CA PRO A 169 3.70 -27.46 -3.94
C PRO A 169 5.21 -27.49 -3.66
N LEU A 170 5.60 -28.13 -2.57
CA LEU A 170 6.98 -28.42 -2.17
C LEU A 170 7.78 -29.10 -3.31
N ARG A 171 8.19 -28.35 -4.33
CA ARG A 171 9.00 -28.85 -5.44
C ARG A 171 10.46 -28.78 -5.03
N GLY A 172 10.90 -29.86 -4.38
CA GLY A 172 12.31 -30.25 -4.34
C GLY A 172 13.03 -30.03 -3.01
N ASN A 173 12.83 -30.95 -2.06
CA ASN A 173 13.93 -31.40 -1.21
C ASN A 173 14.11 -32.92 -1.42
N GLY A 174 14.34 -33.29 -2.69
CA GLY A 174 14.93 -34.57 -3.03
C GLY A 174 16.45 -34.44 -2.92
N LEU A 175 17.09 -35.47 -2.36
CA LEU A 175 18.53 -35.60 -2.02
C LEU A 175 18.92 -35.29 -0.56
N ALA A 176 18.14 -35.78 0.41
CA ALA A 176 18.78 -36.34 1.60
C ALA A 176 19.50 -37.63 1.19
N LYS A 177 20.80 -37.49 0.92
CA LYS A 177 21.78 -38.57 0.67
C LYS A 177 21.55 -39.71 1.68
N PRO A 178 21.41 -40.99 1.26
CA PRO A 178 21.27 -42.09 2.21
C PRO A 178 22.49 -42.09 3.13
N ALA A 179 22.24 -42.06 4.44
CA ALA A 179 23.28 -42.15 5.45
C ALA A 179 24.03 -43.47 5.22
N ALA A 180 25.34 -43.36 4.96
CA ALA A 180 26.22 -44.50 4.88
C ALA A 180 26.14 -45.32 6.19
N PRO A 181 26.13 -46.66 6.13
CA PRO A 181 26.14 -47.48 7.33
C PRO A 181 27.46 -47.23 8.08
N ARG A 182 27.37 -46.82 9.35
CA ARG A 182 28.53 -46.80 10.25
C ARG A 182 28.99 -48.24 10.44
N GLY A 183 30.04 -48.61 9.72
CA GLY A 183 30.80 -49.82 9.95
C GLY A 183 31.37 -49.81 11.37
N ASN A 184 31.14 -50.93 12.05
CA ASN A 184 31.84 -51.41 13.21
C ASN A 184 33.36 -51.43 12.95
N GLU A 185 34.13 -50.64 13.72
CA GLU A 185 35.54 -50.92 13.98
C GLU A 185 35.76 -50.97 15.50
N SER A 186 35.66 -52.18 16.02
CA SER A 186 36.25 -52.65 17.27
C SER A 186 37.73 -52.96 17.08
N ASN A 187 38.63 -52.27 17.79
CA ASN A 187 39.94 -52.68 18.34
C ASN A 187 40.75 -51.39 18.61
N GLY A 188 41.37 -51.14 19.76
CA GLY A 188 42.19 -52.06 20.55
C GLY A 188 43.67 -51.75 20.25
N ALA A 189 44.46 -51.43 21.29
CA ALA A 189 45.90 -51.08 21.30
C ALA A 189 46.20 -49.62 20.91
N ASP A 190 47.09 -48.84 21.54
CA ASP A 190 48.18 -49.16 22.46
C ASP A 190 48.72 -47.83 23.11
N LEU A 191 49.17 -47.95 24.36
CA LEU A 191 50.33 -47.29 25.00
C LEU A 191 50.40 -45.76 25.17
N GLY A 192 50.44 -45.36 26.46
CA GLY A 192 50.89 -44.07 26.97
C GLY A 192 50.65 -43.96 28.47
#